data_AF-A0A968WMJ6-F1
#
_entry.id   AF-A0A968WMJ6-F1
#
_cell.length_a   1.000
_cell.length_b   1.000
_cell.length_c   1.000
_cell.angle_alpha   90.00
_cell.angle_beta   90.00
_cell.angle_gamma   90.00
#
_symmetry.space_group_name_H-M   'P 1'
#
loop_
_entity.id
_entity.type
_entity.pdbx_description
1 polymer ?
#
loop_
_entity_poly.entity_id
_entity_poly.type
_entity_poly.pdbx_seq_one_letter_code
_entity_poly.pdbx_strand_id
1 'polypeptide(L)'
;MAEFDIYDRYSTTIAITLREADIIRNNTSKTHVVSIPMMQELSLIQNSYSGSAIFPVGPNPFNLQGYFYFLKRILPQVLQQVPSFRMQVTGSIWNNISLDKVDGVDFSGFVPDLAAEYAQSRFLICPVFGGTGQQVKIVEAMAHGLPVVALKDAARRSPLQHQINGLVAENAEEFSECVIRLWEDRNLCRQLGYAARDTIASQYSEDSLCKSLALVFQ
;
A
#
# COMPACT_ATOMS: atom_id res chain seq x y z
N MET A 1 17.01 -0.60 -24.10
CA MET A 1 16.76 -0.77 -25.54
C MET A 1 16.32 -2.19 -25.94
N ALA A 2 16.33 -3.21 -25.06
CA ALA A 2 15.94 -4.58 -25.44
C ALA A 2 14.49 -4.98 -25.09
N GLU A 3 13.86 -4.31 -24.13
CA GLU A 3 12.56 -4.74 -23.57
C GLU A 3 11.36 -4.28 -24.41
N PHE A 4 11.31 -3.00 -24.81
CA PHE A 4 10.19 -2.46 -25.60
C PHE A 4 10.09 -3.09 -26.99
N ASP A 5 11.23 -3.48 -27.59
CA ASP A 5 11.28 -4.22 -28.85
C ASP A 5 10.61 -5.60 -28.74
N ILE A 6 10.58 -6.20 -27.54
CA ILE A 6 9.86 -7.46 -27.29
C ILE A 6 8.36 -7.19 -27.24
N TYR A 7 7.94 -6.10 -26.59
CA TYR A 7 6.53 -5.72 -26.51
C TYR A 7 5.93 -5.47 -27.89
N ASP A 8 6.68 -4.80 -28.78
CA ASP A 8 6.31 -4.56 -30.18
C ASP A 8 6.23 -5.83 -31.07
N ARG A 9 6.54 -7.03 -30.53
CA ARG A 9 6.29 -8.32 -31.21
C ARG A 9 4.88 -8.85 -31.00
N TYR A 10 4.12 -8.27 -30.06
CA TYR A 10 2.76 -8.70 -29.73
C TYR A 10 1.75 -7.65 -30.20
N SER A 11 0.53 -8.09 -30.50
CA SER A 11 -0.57 -7.18 -30.86
C SER A 11 -1.04 -6.33 -29.68
N THR A 12 -0.96 -6.89 -28.47
CA THR A 12 -1.43 -6.24 -27.24
C THR A 12 -0.45 -6.48 -26.09
N THR A 13 -0.22 -5.45 -25.29
CA THR A 13 0.56 -5.52 -24.05
C THR A 13 -0.29 -5.01 -22.90
N ILE A 14 -0.46 -5.86 -21.88
CA ILE A 14 -1.25 -5.54 -20.69
C ILE A 14 -0.29 -5.10 -19.60
N ALA A 15 -0.49 -3.89 -19.10
CA ALA A 15 0.20 -3.36 -17.93
C ALA A 15 -0.71 -3.43 -16.70
N ILE A 16 -0.15 -3.74 -15.54
CA ILE A 16 -0.92 -3.84 -14.29
C ILE A 16 -1.29 -2.44 -13.78
N THR A 17 -0.43 -1.45 -14.01
CA THR A 17 -0.68 -0.07 -13.60
C THR A 17 -0.81 0.87 -14.80
N LEU A 18 -1.58 1.96 -14.64
CA LEU A 18 -1.67 3.01 -15.66
C LEU A 18 -0.29 3.62 -15.96
N ARG A 19 0.53 3.78 -14.93
CA ARG A 19 1.90 4.31 -15.08
C ARG A 19 2.78 3.42 -15.95
N GLU A 20 2.75 2.11 -15.73
CA GLU A 20 3.48 1.16 -16.59
C GLU A 20 2.93 1.20 -18.01
N ALA A 21 1.61 1.27 -18.15
CA ALA A 21 0.97 1.41 -19.45
C ALA A 21 1.49 2.65 -20.19
N ASP A 22 1.57 3.80 -19.52
CA ASP A 22 2.08 5.05 -20.10
C ASP A 22 3.55 4.95 -20.49
N ILE A 23 4.39 4.33 -19.65
CA ILE A 23 5.81 4.08 -19.98
C ILE A 23 5.92 3.21 -21.23
N ILE A 24 5.18 2.11 -21.29
CA ILE A 24 5.21 1.21 -22.46
C ILE A 24 4.70 1.95 -23.69
N ARG A 25 3.57 2.66 -23.60
CA ARG A 25 2.96 3.40 -24.72
C ARG A 25 3.89 4.48 -25.28
N ASN A 26 4.67 5.14 -24.43
CA ASN A 26 5.65 6.15 -24.84
C ASN A 26 6.94 5.56 -25.46
N ASN A 27 7.19 4.25 -25.33
CA ASN A 27 8.40 3.60 -25.81
C ASN A 27 8.13 2.46 -26.82
N THR A 28 6.87 2.26 -27.23
CA THR A 28 6.44 1.24 -28.19
C THR A 28 5.66 1.88 -29.32
N SER A 29 5.55 1.19 -30.45
CA SER A 29 4.92 1.75 -31.66
C SER A 29 3.92 0.81 -32.34
N LYS A 30 3.98 -0.50 -32.02
CA LYS A 30 3.19 -1.54 -32.68
C LYS A 30 2.17 -2.17 -31.75
N THR A 31 2.51 -2.38 -30.49
CA THR A 31 1.60 -3.02 -29.53
C THR A 31 0.50 -2.07 -29.05
N HIS A 32 -0.72 -2.58 -28.93
CA HIS A 32 -1.81 -1.88 -28.25
C HIS A 32 -1.65 -2.02 -26.73
N VAL A 33 -1.48 -0.90 -26.02
CA VAL A 33 -1.18 -0.93 -24.58
C VAL A 33 -2.44 -0.65 -23.75
N VAL A 34 -2.90 -1.67 -23.04
CA VAL A 34 -4.05 -1.62 -22.12
C VAL A 34 -3.56 -1.69 -20.68
N SER A 35 -4.18 -0.95 -19.77
CA SER A 35 -3.96 -1.12 -18.33
C SER A 35 -5.09 -1.93 -17.73
N ILE A 36 -4.76 -3.03 -17.07
CA ILE A 36 -5.71 -3.88 -16.34
C ILE A 36 -5.15 -4.09 -14.94
N PRO A 37 -5.68 -3.39 -13.91
CA PRO A 37 -5.24 -3.60 -12.54
C PRO A 37 -5.65 -4.99 -12.06
N MET A 38 -4.95 -5.44 -11.01
CA MET A 38 -5.34 -6.64 -10.28
C MET A 38 -6.77 -6.48 -9.73
N MET A 39 -7.58 -7.53 -9.76
CA MET A 39 -8.86 -7.53 -9.03
C MET A 39 -8.60 -7.67 -7.53
N GLN A 40 -9.43 -7.02 -6.73
CA GLN A 40 -9.38 -7.14 -5.28
C GLN A 40 -10.79 -7.35 -4.71
N GLU A 41 -10.96 -8.41 -3.95
CA GLU A 41 -12.19 -8.65 -3.19
C GLU A 41 -12.34 -7.63 -2.07
N LEU A 42 -13.57 -7.14 -1.90
CA LEU A 42 -13.91 -6.19 -0.85
C LEU A 42 -14.37 -6.95 0.39
N SER A 43 -13.82 -6.56 1.54
CA SER A 43 -14.28 -7.08 2.83
C SER A 43 -15.38 -6.18 3.40
N LEU A 44 -16.21 -6.74 4.29
CA LEU A 44 -17.11 -5.91 5.11
C LEU A 44 -16.26 -5.10 6.09
N ILE A 45 -16.55 -3.81 6.22
CA ILE A 45 -15.86 -2.96 7.20
C ILE A 45 -16.42 -3.28 8.58
N GLN A 46 -15.65 -4.03 9.38
CA GLN A 46 -15.95 -4.34 10.79
C GLN A 46 -14.79 -3.94 11.69
N ASN A 47 -14.25 -2.73 11.49
CA ASN A 47 -13.07 -2.24 12.20
C ASN A 47 -13.45 -1.13 13.19
N SER A 48 -12.99 -1.26 14.44
CA SER A 48 -13.16 -0.26 15.51
C SER A 48 -12.13 0.88 15.43
N TYR A 49 -11.09 0.71 14.62
CA TYR A 49 -9.90 1.53 14.50
C TYR A 49 -9.24 1.76 15.88
N SER A 50 -9.20 0.72 16.72
CA SER A 50 -8.67 0.82 18.09
C SER A 50 -7.36 0.08 18.32
N GLY A 51 -6.95 -0.84 17.45
CA GLY A 51 -5.70 -1.59 17.60
C GLY A 51 -4.45 -0.77 17.29
N SER A 52 -3.36 -1.49 17.03
CA SER A 52 -2.07 -0.97 16.57
C SER A 52 -2.13 -0.49 15.12
N ALA A 53 -1.14 0.29 14.70
CA ALA A 53 -0.85 0.44 13.28
C ALA A 53 -0.23 -0.87 12.76
N ILE A 54 -0.36 -1.18 11.48
CA ILE A 54 0.20 -2.41 10.90
C ILE A 54 1.14 -2.10 9.74
N PHE A 55 2.24 -2.86 9.66
CA PHE A 55 3.15 -2.86 8.53
C PHE A 55 3.43 -4.29 8.04
N PRO A 56 2.67 -4.78 7.05
CA PRO A 56 2.92 -6.07 6.43
C PRO A 56 4.15 -6.03 5.52
N VAL A 57 5.07 -6.98 5.67
CA VAL A 57 6.38 -6.99 5.01
C VAL A 57 6.79 -8.37 4.49
N GLY A 58 6.93 -8.48 3.17
CA GLY A 58 7.61 -9.61 2.54
C GLY A 58 9.14 -9.43 2.48
N PRO A 59 9.90 -10.48 2.10
CA PRO A 59 11.36 -10.51 2.15
C PRO A 59 11.98 -9.80 0.94
N ASN A 60 11.84 -8.47 0.88
CA ASN A 60 12.37 -7.63 -0.19
C ASN A 60 13.18 -6.46 0.41
N PRO A 61 14.38 -6.14 -0.12
CA PRO A 61 15.19 -4.99 0.30
C PRO A 61 14.44 -3.67 0.49
N PHE A 62 13.43 -3.36 -0.33
CA PHE A 62 12.67 -2.11 -0.20
C PHE A 62 11.79 -2.07 1.06
N ASN A 63 11.22 -3.20 1.47
CA ASN A 63 10.48 -3.28 2.72
C ASN A 63 11.43 -3.09 3.92
N LEU A 64 12.67 -3.60 3.81
CA LEU A 64 13.66 -3.55 4.87
C LEU A 64 14.20 -2.13 5.02
N GLN A 65 14.46 -1.48 3.90
CA GLN A 65 14.78 -0.05 3.84
C GLN A 65 13.67 0.77 4.51
N GLY A 66 12.41 0.54 4.14
CA GLY A 66 11.28 1.28 4.69
C GLY A 66 11.11 1.06 6.20
N TYR A 67 11.27 -0.18 6.66
CA TYR A 67 11.29 -0.51 8.08
C TYR A 67 12.36 0.27 8.85
N PHE A 68 13.63 0.20 8.41
CA PHE A 68 14.71 0.95 9.07
C PHE A 68 14.55 2.46 8.98
N TYR A 69 14.00 2.96 7.87
CA TYR A 69 13.67 4.38 7.75
C TYR A 69 12.63 4.79 8.79
N PHE A 70 11.55 4.02 8.92
CA PHE A 70 10.52 4.27 9.93
C PHE A 70 11.13 4.27 11.34
N LEU A 71 11.89 3.24 11.70
CA LEU A 71 12.51 3.15 13.03
C LEU A 71 13.45 4.30 13.34
N LYS A 72 14.28 4.72 12.37
CA LYS A 72 15.34 5.71 12.62
C LYS A 72 14.88 7.16 12.47
N ARG A 73 13.86 7.41 11.66
CA ARG A 73 13.47 8.78 11.27
C ARG A 73 12.06 9.17 11.69
N ILE A 74 11.13 8.22 11.81
CA ILE A 74 9.70 8.51 12.05
C ILE A 74 9.32 8.14 13.49
N LEU A 75 9.57 6.89 13.88
CA LEU A 75 9.15 6.35 15.18
C LEU A 75 9.61 7.20 16.39
N PRO A 76 10.84 7.74 16.45
CA PRO A 76 11.25 8.57 17.60
C PRO A 76 10.40 9.84 17.74
N GLN A 77 10.02 10.47 16.63
CA GLN A 77 9.17 11.66 16.62
C GLN A 77 7.74 11.31 17.05
N VAL A 78 7.23 10.17 16.56
CA VAL A 78 5.90 9.65 16.94
C VAL A 78 5.86 9.33 18.43
N LEU A 79 6.83 8.60 18.97
CA LEU A 79 6.86 8.21 20.39
C LEU A 79 7.06 9.40 21.33
N GLN A 80 7.73 10.46 20.88
CA GLN A 80 7.88 11.68 21.66
C GLN A 80 6.53 12.36 21.92
N GLN A 81 5.63 12.36 20.94
CA GLN A 81 4.30 12.98 21.06
C GLN A 81 3.24 11.98 21.56
N VAL A 82 3.37 10.72 21.15
CA VAL A 82 2.41 9.64 21.42
C VAL A 82 3.17 8.43 21.99
N PRO A 83 3.53 8.42 23.29
CA PRO A 83 4.25 7.29 23.91
C PRO A 83 3.46 5.96 23.89
N SER A 84 2.14 6.05 23.72
CA SER A 84 1.24 4.90 23.60
C SER A 84 1.22 4.27 22.20
N PHE A 85 1.88 4.87 21.22
CA PHE A 85 1.90 4.36 19.84
C PHE A 85 2.43 2.93 19.79
N ARG A 86 1.74 2.08 19.04
CA ARG A 86 2.13 0.69 18.78
C ARG A 86 1.98 0.39 17.30
N MET A 87 3.00 -0.24 16.73
CA MET A 87 3.00 -0.78 15.37
C MET A 87 3.26 -2.27 15.40
N GLN A 88 2.41 -3.04 14.77
CA GLN A 88 2.63 -4.45 14.49
C GLN A 88 3.33 -4.59 13.13
N VAL A 89 4.45 -5.30 13.10
CA VAL A 89 5.13 -5.69 11.87
C VAL A 89 4.88 -7.19 11.66
N THR A 90 4.34 -7.55 10.50
CA THR A 90 3.94 -8.93 10.15
C THR A 90 4.56 -9.37 8.82
N GLY A 91 4.85 -10.66 8.67
CA GLY A 91 5.42 -11.25 7.45
C GLY A 91 6.73 -12.00 7.70
N SER A 92 7.72 -11.83 6.82
CA SER A 92 8.90 -12.71 6.79
C SER A 92 10.22 -11.99 6.49
N ILE A 93 10.26 -10.67 6.69
CA ILE A 93 11.46 -9.88 6.37
C ILE A 93 12.68 -10.20 7.26
N TRP A 94 12.46 -10.81 8.42
CA TRP A 94 13.47 -11.16 9.43
C TRP A 94 13.99 -12.59 9.34
N ASN A 95 13.60 -13.39 8.34
CA ASN A 95 14.05 -14.78 8.24
C ASN A 95 15.59 -14.93 8.23
N ASN A 96 16.32 -13.85 7.89
CA ASN A 96 17.78 -13.80 7.90
C ASN A 96 18.36 -12.62 8.71
N ILE A 97 17.58 -11.97 9.58
CA ILE A 97 17.99 -10.76 10.31
C ILE A 97 17.52 -10.85 11.77
N SER A 98 18.45 -10.76 12.72
CA SER A 98 18.11 -10.56 14.13
C SER A 98 17.62 -9.14 14.31
N LEU A 99 16.41 -8.98 14.85
CA LEU A 99 15.84 -7.68 15.17
C LEU A 99 15.91 -7.45 16.68
N ASP A 100 16.55 -6.35 17.07
CA ASP A 100 16.50 -5.90 18.45
C ASP A 100 15.07 -5.51 18.83
N LYS A 101 14.74 -5.66 20.12
CA LYS A 101 13.48 -5.14 20.64
C LYS A 101 13.47 -3.62 20.49
N VAL A 102 12.42 -3.09 19.88
CA VAL A 102 12.21 -1.65 19.73
C VAL A 102 10.91 -1.26 20.41
N ASP A 103 10.96 -0.29 21.30
CA ASP A 103 9.75 0.21 21.96
C ASP A 103 8.76 0.76 20.93
N GLY A 104 7.48 0.44 21.10
CA GLY A 104 6.44 0.82 20.16
C GLY A 104 6.31 -0.11 18.94
N VAL A 105 7.12 -1.16 18.82
CA VAL A 105 7.09 -2.09 17.69
C VAL A 105 7.02 -3.54 18.16
N ASP A 106 5.96 -4.22 17.71
CA ASP A 106 5.72 -5.64 18.00
C ASP A 106 5.87 -6.47 16.71
N PHE A 107 6.68 -7.53 16.78
CA PHE A 107 6.87 -8.46 15.66
C PHE A 107 5.97 -9.67 15.84
N SER A 108 5.10 -9.92 14.86
CA SER A 108 4.12 -11.01 14.92
C SER A 108 4.52 -12.25 14.12
N GLY A 109 5.64 -12.22 13.38
CA GLY A 109 5.96 -13.34 12.49
C GLY A 109 5.06 -13.33 11.25
N PHE A 110 5.03 -14.46 10.55
CA PHE A 110 4.04 -14.71 9.50
C PHE A 110 2.66 -14.90 10.15
N VAL A 111 1.66 -14.17 9.65
CA VAL A 111 0.26 -14.32 10.06
C VAL A 111 -0.52 -15.07 8.97
N PRO A 112 -1.30 -16.10 9.32
CA PRO A 112 -2.04 -16.89 8.33
C PRO A 112 -3.25 -16.14 7.75
N ASP A 113 -3.83 -15.21 8.52
CA ASP A 113 -5.00 -14.42 8.12
C ASP A 113 -4.70 -12.92 8.26
N LEU A 114 -4.16 -12.34 7.20
CA LEU A 114 -3.84 -10.91 7.17
C LEU A 114 -5.12 -10.03 7.17
N ALA A 115 -6.26 -10.56 6.72
CA ALA A 115 -7.53 -9.83 6.72
C ALA A 115 -8.03 -9.61 8.15
N ALA A 116 -7.90 -10.61 9.02
CA ALA A 116 -8.19 -10.48 10.44
C ALA A 116 -7.31 -9.42 11.12
N GLU A 117 -6.02 -9.38 10.79
CA GLU A 117 -5.10 -8.35 11.30
C GLU A 117 -5.49 -6.95 10.81
N TYR A 118 -5.87 -6.80 9.53
CA TYR A 118 -6.39 -5.53 9.02
C TYR A 118 -7.66 -5.08 9.72
N ALA A 119 -8.58 -6.01 10.05
CA ALA A 119 -9.83 -5.71 10.74
C ALA A 119 -9.63 -5.22 12.18
N GLN A 120 -8.50 -5.55 12.81
CA GLN A 120 -8.17 -5.13 14.18
C GLN A 120 -7.22 -3.92 14.22
N SER A 121 -6.55 -3.63 13.12
CA SER A 121 -5.58 -2.54 13.00
C SER A 121 -6.24 -1.17 12.90
N ARG A 122 -5.56 -0.13 13.37
CA ARG A 122 -6.03 1.27 13.25
C ARG A 122 -5.80 1.85 11.86
N PHE A 123 -4.62 1.62 11.29
CA PHE A 123 -4.24 2.03 9.95
C PHE A 123 -3.02 1.24 9.48
N LEU A 124 -2.78 1.21 8.17
CA LEU A 124 -1.56 0.65 7.60
C LEU A 124 -0.48 1.72 7.42
N ILE A 125 0.77 1.35 7.69
CA ILE A 125 1.97 2.15 7.47
C ILE A 125 2.75 1.58 6.28
N CYS A 126 3.09 2.43 5.30
CA CYS A 126 3.89 2.08 4.12
C CYS A 126 5.05 3.08 3.90
N PRO A 127 6.14 2.98 4.67
CA PRO A 127 7.26 3.93 4.66
C PRO A 127 8.30 3.56 3.59
N VAL A 128 7.86 3.14 2.41
CA VAL A 128 8.73 2.54 1.38
C VAL A 128 9.00 3.53 0.24
N PHE A 129 10.27 3.72 -0.13
CA PHE A 129 10.70 4.57 -1.26
C PHE A 129 10.68 3.83 -2.60
N GLY A 130 11.19 2.59 -2.61
CA GLY A 130 11.38 1.81 -3.82
C GLY A 130 10.35 0.71 -4.04
N GLY A 131 10.64 -0.18 -4.98
CA GLY A 131 9.73 -1.20 -5.46
C GLY A 131 9.24 -0.94 -6.88
N THR A 132 8.92 -2.02 -7.57
CA THR A 132 8.37 -2.03 -8.93
C THR A 132 6.91 -2.51 -8.87
N GLY A 133 6.10 -2.08 -9.82
CA GLY A 133 4.69 -2.48 -9.91
C GLY A 133 3.78 -1.84 -8.87
N GLN A 134 2.59 -2.42 -8.74
CA GLN A 134 1.53 -2.02 -7.83
C GLN A 134 1.92 -2.28 -6.37
N GLN A 135 1.66 -1.32 -5.47
CA GLN A 135 1.78 -1.54 -4.04
C GLN A 135 0.60 -2.37 -3.52
N VAL A 136 0.68 -3.69 -3.66
CA VAL A 136 -0.38 -4.64 -3.29
C VAL A 136 -0.88 -4.43 -1.86
N LYS A 137 0.02 -4.28 -0.88
CA LYS A 137 -0.37 -4.05 0.53
C LYS A 137 -1.24 -2.81 0.75
N ILE A 138 -1.08 -1.77 -0.09
CA ILE A 138 -1.91 -0.57 -0.03
C ILE A 138 -3.30 -0.90 -0.55
N VAL A 139 -3.39 -1.55 -1.72
CA VAL A 139 -4.66 -1.97 -2.33
C VAL A 139 -5.44 -2.91 -1.40
N GLU A 140 -4.78 -3.92 -0.83
CA GLU A 140 -5.39 -4.87 0.11
C GLU A 140 -5.94 -4.18 1.36
N ALA A 141 -5.15 -3.31 2.01
CA ALA A 141 -5.61 -2.57 3.18
C ALA A 141 -6.80 -1.65 2.85
N MET A 142 -6.74 -0.94 1.73
CA MET A 142 -7.84 -0.12 1.25
C MET A 142 -9.11 -0.94 1.01
N ALA A 143 -9.00 -2.16 0.47
CA ALA A 143 -10.13 -3.07 0.25
C ALA A 143 -10.80 -3.54 1.56
N HIS A 144 -10.03 -3.58 2.64
CA HIS A 144 -10.50 -3.87 4.00
C HIS A 144 -11.03 -2.63 4.73
N GLY A 145 -11.06 -1.47 4.07
CA GLY A 145 -11.45 -0.21 4.68
C GLY A 145 -10.47 0.28 5.74
N LEU A 146 -9.20 -0.12 5.64
CA LEU A 146 -8.13 0.33 6.51
C LEU A 146 -7.43 1.55 5.86
N PRO A 147 -7.44 2.73 6.49
CA PRO A 147 -6.72 3.88 5.97
C PRO A 147 -5.21 3.60 5.95
N VAL A 148 -4.52 4.24 5.00
CA VAL A 148 -3.09 4.03 4.75
C VAL A 148 -2.33 5.34 4.93
N VAL A 149 -1.17 5.29 5.59
CA VAL A 149 -0.13 6.33 5.53
C VAL A 149 1.02 5.81 4.69
N ALA A 150 1.36 6.50 3.60
CA ALA A 150 2.44 6.08 2.71
C ALA A 150 3.36 7.23 2.32
N LEU A 151 4.63 6.91 2.00
CA LEU A 151 5.50 7.87 1.33
C LEU A 151 4.99 8.11 -0.10
N LYS A 152 5.23 9.32 -0.62
CA LYS A 152 4.83 9.76 -1.96
C LYS A 152 5.18 8.76 -3.06
N ASP A 153 6.36 8.14 -3.01
CA ASP A 153 6.76 7.16 -4.01
C ASP A 153 5.92 5.88 -3.96
N ALA A 154 5.60 5.37 -2.77
CA ALA A 154 4.67 4.24 -2.62
C ALA A 154 3.25 4.62 -3.05
N ALA A 155 2.78 5.80 -2.65
CA ALA A 155 1.45 6.31 -3.00
C ALA A 155 1.27 6.40 -4.53
N ARG A 156 2.28 6.91 -5.26
CA ARG A 156 2.30 7.01 -6.74
C ARG A 156 2.15 5.67 -7.49
N ARG A 157 2.32 4.54 -6.81
CA ARG A 157 2.18 3.17 -7.34
C ARG A 157 0.92 2.48 -6.81
N SER A 158 -0.07 3.26 -6.42
CA SER A 158 -1.30 2.80 -5.78
C SER A 158 -2.45 3.78 -6.09
N PRO A 159 -3.71 3.43 -5.78
CA PRO A 159 -4.84 4.35 -5.94
C PRO A 159 -4.98 5.35 -4.77
N LEU A 160 -3.97 5.43 -3.89
CA LEU A 160 -3.95 6.29 -2.71
C LEU A 160 -3.85 7.77 -3.10
N GLN A 161 -4.72 8.59 -2.53
CA GLN A 161 -4.83 10.03 -2.74
C GLN A 161 -4.87 10.74 -1.38
N HIS A 162 -3.91 11.65 -1.18
CA HIS A 162 -3.73 12.39 0.07
C HIS A 162 -5.03 13.08 0.51
N GLN A 163 -5.43 12.88 1.77
CA GLN A 163 -6.63 13.43 2.41
C GLN A 163 -7.98 13.03 1.79
N ILE A 164 -8.00 12.17 0.78
CA ILE A 164 -9.23 11.66 0.18
C ILE A 164 -9.51 10.25 0.72
N ASN A 165 -8.56 9.33 0.53
CA ASN A 165 -8.70 7.93 0.87
C ASN A 165 -7.49 7.36 1.66
N GLY A 166 -6.67 8.26 2.18
CA GLY A 166 -5.54 7.99 3.06
C GLY A 166 -4.64 9.20 3.17
N LEU A 167 -3.45 9.02 3.73
CA LEU A 167 -2.47 10.09 3.91
C LEU A 167 -1.17 9.74 3.19
N VAL A 168 -0.59 10.78 2.59
CA VAL A 168 0.64 10.69 1.80
C VAL A 168 1.62 11.72 2.34
N ALA A 169 2.85 11.30 2.61
CA ALA A 169 3.90 12.16 3.11
C ALA A 169 5.11 12.18 2.17
N GLU A 170 5.81 13.29 2.08
CA GLU A 170 7.02 13.43 1.26
C GLU A 170 8.30 13.12 2.04
N ASN A 171 8.26 13.26 3.37
CA ASN A 171 9.41 13.11 4.24
C ASN A 171 9.02 12.56 5.62
N ALA A 172 10.00 12.37 6.52
CA ALA A 172 9.79 11.77 7.82
C ALA A 172 8.90 12.62 8.75
N GLU A 173 9.01 13.95 8.70
CA GLU A 173 8.25 14.87 9.54
C GLU A 173 6.76 14.79 9.19
N GLU A 174 6.42 14.97 7.91
CA GLU A 174 5.05 14.81 7.41
C GLU A 174 4.50 13.41 7.68
N PHE A 175 5.34 12.37 7.58
CA PHE A 175 4.92 11.00 7.84
C PHE A 175 4.57 10.82 9.33
N SER A 176 5.40 11.34 10.23
CA SER A 176 5.13 11.34 11.68
C SER A 176 3.83 12.06 11.99
N GLU A 177 3.58 13.23 11.41
CA GLU A 177 2.33 13.98 11.57
C GLU A 177 1.12 13.17 11.09
N CYS A 178 1.22 12.52 9.93
CA CYS A 178 0.15 11.66 9.42
C CYS A 178 -0.13 10.47 10.34
N VAL A 179 0.91 9.84 10.86
CA VAL A 179 0.80 8.72 11.82
C VAL A 179 0.13 9.17 13.11
N ILE A 180 0.56 10.31 13.68
CA ILE A 180 -0.02 10.87 14.91
C ILE A 180 -1.49 11.21 14.68
N ARG A 181 -1.82 11.86 13.56
CA ARG A 181 -3.19 12.26 13.21
C ARG A 181 -4.13 11.06 13.12
N LEU A 182 -3.73 9.96 12.46
CA LEU A 182 -4.54 8.74 12.44
C LEU A 182 -4.54 8.01 13.78
N TRP A 183 -3.48 8.12 14.57
CA TRP A 183 -3.45 7.52 15.89
C TRP A 183 -4.46 8.17 16.83
N GLU A 184 -4.58 9.49 16.79
CA GLU A 184 -5.44 10.26 17.70
C GLU A 184 -6.90 10.37 17.20
N ASP A 185 -7.12 10.41 15.89
CA ASP A 185 -8.46 10.59 15.31
C ASP A 185 -9.01 9.30 14.66
N ARG A 186 -9.78 8.56 15.46
CA ARG A 186 -10.50 7.36 14.98
C ARG A 186 -11.60 7.66 13.97
N ASN A 187 -12.20 8.85 14.01
CA ASN A 187 -13.25 9.22 13.06
C ASN A 187 -12.64 9.50 11.69
N LEU A 188 -11.49 10.15 11.65
CA LEU A 188 -10.71 10.31 10.43
C LEU A 188 -10.27 8.95 9.86
N CYS A 189 -9.84 8.01 10.72
CA CYS A 189 -9.54 6.65 10.27
C CYS A 189 -10.72 6.00 9.58
N ARG A 190 -11.92 6.10 10.17
CA ARG A 190 -13.15 5.61 9.58
C ARG A 190 -13.43 6.30 8.25
N GLN A 191 -13.45 7.63 8.22
CA GLN A 191 -13.74 8.39 6.99
C GLN A 191 -12.82 7.98 5.83
N LEU A 192 -11.50 7.98 6.06
CA LEU A 192 -10.52 7.63 5.03
C LEU A 192 -10.60 6.15 4.65
N GLY A 193 -10.87 5.26 5.62
CA GLY A 193 -11.06 3.84 5.38
C GLY A 193 -12.26 3.53 4.49
N TYR A 194 -13.40 4.20 4.70
CA TYR A 194 -14.56 4.06 3.82
C TYR A 194 -14.24 4.56 2.40
N ALA A 195 -13.64 5.76 2.27
CA ALA A 195 -13.24 6.29 0.97
C ALA A 195 -12.20 5.42 0.25
N ALA A 196 -11.30 4.79 0.99
CA ALA A 196 -10.34 3.80 0.49
C ALA A 196 -11.04 2.59 -0.11
N ARG A 197 -12.01 2.02 0.60
CA ARG A 197 -12.77 0.88 0.12
C ARG A 197 -13.60 1.22 -1.11
N ASP A 198 -14.24 2.39 -1.14
CA ASP A 198 -15.03 2.85 -2.30
C ASP A 198 -14.13 3.04 -3.54
N THR A 199 -12.89 3.50 -3.33
CA THR A 199 -11.89 3.58 -4.40
C THR A 199 -11.57 2.19 -4.96
N ILE A 200 -11.38 1.18 -4.10
CA ILE A 200 -11.12 -0.19 -4.56
C ILE A 200 -12.37 -0.78 -5.24
N ALA A 201 -13.57 -0.55 -4.70
CA ALA A 201 -14.82 -1.05 -5.28
C ALA A 201 -15.06 -0.53 -6.70
N SER A 202 -14.69 0.72 -6.96
CA SER A 202 -14.86 1.33 -8.28
C SER A 202 -13.79 0.95 -9.29
N GLN A 203 -12.54 0.71 -8.86
CA GLN A 203 -11.41 0.55 -9.77
C GLN A 203 -10.86 -0.89 -9.86
N TYR A 204 -11.04 -1.72 -8.84
CA TYR A 204 -10.43 -3.04 -8.69
C TYR A 204 -11.49 -4.17 -8.55
N SER A 205 -12.75 -3.88 -8.86
CA SER A 205 -13.84 -4.89 -8.84
C SER A 205 -13.81 -5.81 -10.05
N GLU A 206 -14.51 -6.95 -9.94
CA GLU A 206 -14.73 -7.88 -11.06
C GLU A 206 -15.33 -7.17 -12.28
N ASP A 207 -16.30 -6.28 -12.06
CA ASP A 207 -16.90 -5.47 -13.12
C ASP A 207 -15.86 -4.59 -13.84
N SER A 208 -14.94 -3.97 -13.08
CA SER A 208 -13.85 -3.15 -13.63
C SER A 208 -12.89 -4.00 -14.46
N LEU A 209 -12.55 -5.19 -13.95
CA LEU A 209 -11.70 -6.15 -14.66
C LEU A 209 -12.35 -6.60 -15.97
N CYS A 210 -13.61 -7.03 -15.95
CA CYS A 210 -14.35 -7.48 -17.13
C CYS A 210 -14.45 -6.38 -18.19
N LYS A 211 -14.75 -5.14 -17.79
CA LYS A 211 -14.77 -3.99 -18.70
C LYS A 211 -13.40 -3.73 -19.35
N SER A 212 -12.33 -3.86 -18.57
CA SER A 212 -10.97 -3.64 -19.07
C SER A 212 -10.47 -4.77 -19.97
N LEU A 213 -10.82 -6.02 -19.66
CA LEU A 213 -10.53 -7.19 -20.51
C LEU A 213 -11.25 -7.12 -21.85
N ALA A 214 -12.47 -6.57 -21.89
CA ALA A 214 -13.19 -6.38 -23.15
C ALA A 214 -12.43 -5.47 -24.14
N LEU A 215 -11.53 -4.60 -23.67
CA LEU A 215 -10.68 -3.75 -24.53
C LEU A 215 -9.53 -4.52 -25.19
N VAL A 216 -9.15 -5.69 -24.65
CA VAL A 216 -8.05 -6.52 -25.19
C VAL A 216 -8.50 -7.34 -26.40
N PHE A 217 -9.79 -7.69 -26.45
CA PHE A 217 -10.37 -8.56 -27.47
C PHE A 217 -11.12 -7.79 -28.58
N GLN A 218 -11.02 -6.45 -28.59
CA GLN A 218 -11.52 -5.59 -29.67
C GLN A 218 -10.40 -5.29 -30.67
#